data_AF-A0A5W1Z7V1-F1
#
_entry.id   AF-A0A5W1Z7V1-F1
#
_cell.length_a   1.000
_cell.length_b   1.000
_cell.length_c   1.000
_cell.angle_alpha   90.00
_cell.angle_beta   90.00
_cell.angle_gamma   90.00
#
_symmetry.space_group_name_H-M   'P 1'
#
loop_
_entity.id
_entity.type
_entity.pdbx_description
1 polymer ?
#
loop_
_entity_poly.entity_id
_entity_poly.type
_entity_poly.pdbx_seq_one_letter_code
_entity_poly.pdbx_strand_id
1 'polypeptide(L)' 'SDLQKKLSELADNKGGGYYHIIAARQHGPNFDAVAEVFK' A
#
# COMPACT_ATOMS: atom_id res chain seq x y z
N SER A 1 -3.43 11.15 1.23
CA SER A 1 -3.61 10.75 2.64
C SER A 1 -2.34 10.06 3.16
N ASP A 2 -2.19 9.85 4.48
CA ASP A 2 -1.02 9.14 5.04
C ASP A 2 -0.86 7.71 4.51
N LEU A 3 -1.98 7.03 4.25
CA LEU A 3 -1.97 5.69 3.64
C LEU A 3 -1.36 5.71 2.23
N GLN A 4 -1.80 6.63 1.38
CA GLN A 4 -1.27 6.75 0.01
C GLN A 4 0.22 7.05 0.00
N LYS A 5 0.71 7.94 0.88
CA LYS A 5 2.14 8.26 0.97
C LYS A 5 2.96 7.02 1.30
N LYS A 6 2.55 6.25 2.31
CA LYS A 6 3.21 5.00 2.70
C LYS A 6 3.19 3.94 1.60
N LEU A 7 2.06 3.78 0.91
CA LEU A 7 1.95 2.81 -0.17
C LEU A 7 2.79 3.21 -1.39
N SER A 8 2.83 4.50 -1.74
CA SER A 8 3.72 5.02 -2.78
C SER A 8 5.19 4.78 -2.45
N GLU A 9 5.63 5.13 -1.23
CA GLU A 9 7.02 4.86 -0.79
C GLU A 9 7.37 3.36 -0.86
N LEU A 10 6.45 2.48 -0.45
CA LEU A 10 6.66 1.03 -0.53
C LEU A 10 6.70 0.52 -1.98
N ALA A 11 5.89 1.08 -2.87
CA ALA A 11 5.90 0.74 -4.28
C ALA A 11 7.19 1.20 -4.98
N ASP A 12 7.63 2.43 -4.71
CA ASP A 12 8.86 3.02 -5.23
C ASP A 12 10.09 2.22 -4.77
N ASN A 13 10.16 1.86 -3.48
CA ASN A 13 11.22 1.00 -2.93
C ASN A 13 11.28 -0.38 -3.58
N LYS A 14 10.14 -0.90 -4.04
CA LYS A 14 10.05 -2.18 -4.77
C LYS A 14 10.34 -2.03 -6.27
N GLY A 15 10.50 -0.81 -6.76
CA GLY A 15 10.78 -0.49 -8.16
C GLY A 15 9.57 -0.62 -9.08
N GLY A 16 8.35 -0.42 -8.56
CA GLY A 16 7.12 -0.39 -9.36
C GLY A 16 6.61 1.02 -9.61
N GLY A 17 6.01 1.28 -10.77
CA GLY A 17 5.40 2.57 -11.12
C GLY A 17 3.94 2.71 -10.66
N TYR A 18 3.26 1.61 -10.33
CA TYR A 18 1.90 1.65 -9.79
C TYR A 18 1.61 0.53 -8.81
N TYR A 19 0.62 0.74 -7.94
CA TYR A 19 0.15 -0.25 -6.99
C TYR A 19 -1.38 -0.36 -7.01
N HIS A 20 -1.88 -1.55 -6.70
CA HIS A 20 -3.31 -1.82 -6.55
C HIS A 20 -3.59 -2.43 -5.18
N ILE A 21 -4.46 -1.81 -4.40
CA ILE A 21 -4.83 -2.28 -3.07
C ILE A 21 -5.83 -3.44 -3.24
N ILE A 22 -5.42 -4.64 -2.83
CA ILE A 22 -6.24 -5.85 -2.92
C ILE A 22 -7.03 -6.12 -1.63
N ALA A 23 -6.56 -5.59 -0.51
CA ALA A 23 -7.29 -5.66 0.76
C ALA A 23 -6.96 -4.45 1.62
N ALA A 24 -7.99 -3.85 2.22
CA ALA A 24 -7.85 -2.83 3.25
C ALA A 24 -8.81 -3.18 4.37
N ARG A 25 -8.29 -3.46 5.57
CA ARG A 25 -9.10 -3.87 6.71
C ARG A 25 -8.58 -3.28 8.00
N GLN A 26 -9.50 -2.96 8.90
CA GLN A 26 -9.17 -2.55 10.25
C GLN A 26 -9.12 -3.77 11.16
N HIS A 27 -7.97 -4.02 11.77
CA HIS A 27 -7.73 -5.11 12.72
C HIS A 27 -7.59 -4.51 14.13
N GLY A 28 -8.75 -4.21 14.74
CA GLY A 28 -8.83 -3.56 16.05
C GLY A 28 -8.27 -2.13 16.02
N PRO A 29 -7.25 -1.80 16.83
CA PRO A 29 -6.60 -0.48 16.79
C PRO A 29 -5.71 -0.28 15.56
N ASN A 30 -5.37 -1.36 14.83
CA ASN A 30 -4.46 -1.32 13.69
C ASN A 30 -5.22 -1.30 12.36
N PHE A 31 -4.58 -0.70 11.35
CA PHE A 31 -5.08 -0.71 9.98
C PHE A 31 -4.08 -1.43 9.07
N ASP A 32 -4.55 -2.49 8.43
CA ASP A 32 -3.76 -3.30 7.51
C ASP A 32 -4.22 -3.04 6.07
N ALA A 33 -3.26 -2.67 5.22
CA ALA A 33 -3.47 -2.55 3.78
C ALA A 33 -2.48 -3.44 3.04
N VAL A 34 -3.00 -4.26 2.14
CA VAL A 34 -2.22 -5.12 1.26
C VAL A 34 -2.38 -4.59 -0.16
N ALA A 35 -1.25 -4.33 -0.81
CA ALA A 35 -1.21 -3.85 -2.18
C ALA A 35 -0.24 -4.69 -3.02
N GLU A 36 -0.66 -4.98 -4.25
CA GLU A 36 0.23 -5.52 -5.28
C GLU A 36 0.90 -4.37 -6.03
N VAL A 37 2.18 -4.54 -6.37
CA VAL A 37 3.00 -3.51 -7.00
C VAL A 37 3.41 -4.00 -8.38
N PHE A 38 3.30 -3.11 -9.36
CA PHE A 38 3.57 -3.37 -10.76
C PHE A 38 4.53 -2.31 -11.31
N LYS A 39 5.24 -2.65 -12.39
CA LYS A 39 6.15 -1.72 -13.09
C LYS A 39 5.40 -0.74 -13.95
#